data_AF-A0A9X8HI93-F1
#
_entry.id   AF-A0A9X8HI93-F1
#
_cell.length_a   1.000
_cell.length_b   1.000
_cell.length_c   1.000
_cell.angle_alpha   90.00
_cell.angle_beta   90.00
_cell.angle_gamma   90.00
#
_symmetry.space_group_name_H-M   'P 1'
#
loop_
_entity.id
_entity.type
_entity.pdbx_description
1 polymer ?
#
loop_
_entity_poly.entity_id
_entity_poly.type
_entity_poly.pdbx_seq_one_letter_code
_entity_poly.pdbx_strand_id
1 'polypeptide(L)'
;MKAVIGVVLVAVLALGVGTPLFGNLLMLLMDRDNFIPAESSLLSFEPYQVSQGSSNYWLYGEDDRYYYHFTHEPAHPYRYIAKDNHCPAFDRDDVRSWCNALQGTLPK
;
A
#
# COMPACT_ATOMS: atom_id res chain seq x y z
N MET A 1 24.47 4.94 27.30
CA MET A 1 24.40 3.78 26.38
C MET A 1 23.20 2.88 26.65
N LYS A 2 23.03 2.22 27.81
CA LYS A 2 21.89 1.32 28.08
C LYS A 2 20.50 1.97 27.92
N ALA A 3 20.32 3.19 28.43
CA ALA A 3 19.08 3.95 28.28
C ALA A 3 18.79 4.31 26.81
N VAL A 4 19.81 4.67 26.05
CA VAL A 4 19.68 4.98 24.62
C VAL A 4 19.27 3.74 23.82
N ILE A 5 19.90 2.60 24.11
CA ILE A 5 19.52 1.31 23.50
C ILE A 5 18.07 0.95 23.85
N GLY A 6 17.66 1.15 25.10
CA GLY A 6 16.29 0.92 25.54
C GLY A 6 15.27 1.78 24.78
N VAL A 7 15.54 3.09 24.64
CA VAL A 7 14.68 4.01 23.90
C VAL A 7 14.57 3.64 22.42
N VAL A 8 15.69 3.30 21.78
CA VAL A 8 15.71 2.87 20.38
C VAL A 8 14.90 1.59 20.19
N LEU A 9 15.05 0.61 21.08
CA LEU A 9 14.32 -0.65 21.00
C LEU A 9 12.80 -0.43 21.11
N VAL A 10 12.37 0.40 22.07
CA VAL A 10 10.95 0.75 22.24
C VAL A 10 10.41 1.48 21.01
N ALA A 11 11.16 2.42 20.43
CA ALA A 11 10.75 3.12 19.23
C ALA A 11 10.60 2.18 18.02
N VAL A 12 11.54 1.25 17.82
CA VAL A 12 11.47 0.25 16.73
C VAL A 12 10.26 -0.67 16.92
N LEU A 13 10.00 -1.13 18.13
CA LEU A 13 8.83 -1.96 18.43
C LEU A 13 7.52 -1.20 18.23
N ALA A 14 7.45 0.06 18.67
CA ALA A 14 6.28 0.90 18.47
C ALA A 14 5.98 1.14 16.97
N LEU A 15 7.02 1.38 16.17
CA LEU A 15 6.88 1.49 14.71
C LEU A 15 6.41 0.17 14.09
N GLY A 16 6.91 -0.96 14.57
CA GLY A 16 6.54 -2.28 14.05
C GLY A 16 5.12 -2.73 14.33
N VAL A 17 4.58 -2.35 15.48
CA VAL A 17 3.22 -2.75 15.90
C VAL A 17 2.17 -1.71 15.49
N GLY A 18 2.56 -0.42 15.44
CA GLY A 18 1.66 0.67 15.10
C GLY A 18 1.58 1.01 13.61
N THR A 19 2.43 0.42 12.76
CA THR A 19 2.46 0.71 11.32
C THR A 19 2.75 -0.54 10.48
N PRO A 20 2.32 -0.59 9.21
CA PRO A 20 2.65 -1.66 8.27
C PRO A 20 4.13 -1.70 7.82
N LEU A 21 5.05 -0.97 8.46
CA LEU A 21 6.45 -0.81 8.04
C LEU A 21 7.12 -2.14 7.68
N PHE A 22 7.09 -3.11 8.59
CA PHE A 22 7.77 -4.38 8.36
C PHE A 22 7.10 -5.23 7.27
N GLY A 23 5.77 -5.18 7.17
CA GLY A 23 5.03 -5.84 6.10
C GLY A 23 5.38 -5.26 4.74
N ASN A 24 5.40 -3.94 4.61
CA ASN A 24 5.78 -3.26 3.39
C ASN A 24 7.24 -3.50 3.00
N LEU A 25 8.18 -3.48 3.96
CA LEU A 25 9.58 -3.83 3.68
C LEU A 25 9.74 -5.28 3.20
N LEU A 26 9.01 -6.22 3.82
CA LEU A 26 9.03 -7.62 3.41
C LEU A 26 8.42 -7.81 2.01
N MET A 27 7.29 -7.16 1.73
CA MET A 27 6.61 -7.17 0.44
C MET A 27 7.56 -6.71 -0.69
N LEU A 28 8.28 -5.60 -0.49
CA LEU A 28 9.27 -5.07 -1.44
C LEU A 28 10.48 -5.99 -1.63
N LEU A 29 10.83 -6.79 -0.62
CA LEU A 29 11.95 -7.72 -0.68
C LEU A 29 11.59 -9.01 -1.43
N MET A 30 10.35 -9.49 -1.26
CA MET A 30 9.91 -10.80 -1.75
C MET A 30 9.60 -10.82 -3.24
N ASP A 31 9.08 -9.73 -3.80
CA ASP A 31 8.70 -9.64 -5.20
C ASP A 31 9.11 -8.27 -5.76
N ARG A 32 9.79 -8.26 -6.92
CA ARG A 32 10.33 -7.03 -7.51
C ARG A 32 9.29 -6.18 -8.20
N ASP A 33 8.13 -6.75 -8.49
CA ASP A 33 7.01 -6.02 -9.07
C ASP A 33 6.25 -5.22 -7.99
N ASN A 34 6.52 -5.47 -6.70
CA ASN A 34 5.98 -4.66 -5.62
C ASN A 34 6.61 -3.27 -5.57
N PHE A 35 5.75 -2.29 -5.33
CA PHE A 35 6.12 -0.92 -5.03
C PHE A 35 5.08 -0.32 -4.07
N ILE A 36 5.42 0.81 -3.45
CA ILE A 36 4.48 1.61 -2.67
C ILE A 36 3.90 2.71 -3.57
N PRO A 37 2.57 2.92 -3.60
CA PRO A 37 1.97 4.05 -4.30
C PRO A 37 2.59 5.39 -3.89
N ALA A 38 2.73 6.33 -4.83
CA ALA A 38 3.41 7.61 -4.61
C ALA A 38 2.63 8.53 -3.66
N GLU A 39 1.32 8.35 -3.57
CA GLU A 39 0.42 9.04 -2.64
C GLU A 39 0.47 8.45 -1.21
N SER A 40 1.13 7.30 -1.03
CA SER A 40 1.24 6.60 0.23
C SER A 40 2.69 6.50 0.72
N SER A 41 2.94 5.68 1.75
CA SER A 41 4.25 5.50 2.33
C SER A 41 4.43 4.09 2.89
N LEU A 42 5.69 3.72 3.16
CA LEU A 42 6.03 2.48 3.87
C LEU A 42 5.32 2.33 5.23
N LEU A 43 4.93 3.45 5.85
CA LEU A 43 4.32 3.47 7.18
C LEU A 43 2.79 3.49 7.14
N SER A 44 2.16 3.61 5.96
CA SER A 44 0.72 3.83 5.84
C SER A 44 0.05 2.92 4.82
N PHE A 45 0.78 2.45 3.82
CA PHE A 45 0.22 1.57 2.81
C PHE A 45 -0.07 0.19 3.41
N GLU A 46 -1.27 -0.31 3.21
CA GLU A 46 -1.71 -1.62 3.69
C GLU A 46 -2.33 -2.42 2.55
N PRO A 47 -1.62 -3.41 1.99
CA PRO A 47 -2.19 -4.39 1.07
C PRO A 47 -3.26 -5.21 1.78
N TYR A 48 -4.45 -5.33 1.17
CA TYR A 48 -5.52 -6.19 1.69
C TYR A 48 -5.95 -7.30 0.71
N GLN A 49 -5.53 -7.22 -0.56
CA GLN A 49 -5.55 -8.35 -1.47
C GLN A 49 -4.18 -8.54 -2.12
N VAL A 50 -3.69 -9.77 -2.16
CA VAL A 50 -2.39 -10.14 -2.71
C VAL A 50 -2.61 -11.25 -3.75
N SER A 51 -1.81 -11.23 -4.82
CA SER A 51 -1.86 -12.23 -5.87
C SER A 51 -1.71 -13.64 -5.29
N GLN A 52 -2.57 -14.56 -5.71
CA GLN A 52 -2.44 -15.97 -5.35
C GLN A 52 -1.53 -16.68 -6.35
N GLY A 53 -0.64 -17.57 -5.89
CA GLY A 53 0.22 -18.38 -6.75
C GLY A 53 1.71 -18.21 -6.47
N SER A 54 2.52 -18.14 -7.53
CA SER A 54 3.99 -18.03 -7.43
C SER A 54 4.50 -16.61 -7.16
N SER A 55 3.66 -15.61 -7.34
CA SER A 55 3.96 -14.20 -7.13
C SER A 55 3.28 -13.69 -5.86
N ASN A 56 3.83 -12.64 -5.26
CA ASN A 56 3.33 -12.06 -4.00
C ASN A 56 3.16 -10.54 -4.12
N TYR A 57 2.66 -10.06 -5.26
CA TYR A 57 2.38 -8.64 -5.43
C TYR A 57 1.00 -8.26 -4.92
N TRP A 58 0.85 -7.03 -4.44
CA TRP A 58 -0.45 -6.53 -4.01
C TRP A 58 -1.38 -6.30 -5.22
N LEU A 59 -2.65 -6.68 -5.09
CA LEU A 59 -3.71 -6.43 -6.07
C LEU A 59 -4.55 -5.22 -5.67
N TYR A 60 -4.87 -5.14 -4.38
CA TYR A 60 -5.55 -4.01 -3.78
C TYR A 60 -4.90 -3.65 -2.45
N GLY A 61 -4.81 -2.36 -2.19
CA GLY A 61 -4.30 -1.82 -0.95
C GLY A 61 -4.98 -0.51 -0.59
N GLU A 62 -4.74 -0.03 0.62
CA GLU A 62 -5.30 1.22 1.12
C GLU A 62 -4.30 1.99 1.97
N ASP A 63 -4.59 3.26 2.21
CA ASP A 63 -4.07 4.01 3.35
C ASP A 63 -5.22 4.84 3.94
N ASP A 64 -4.94 5.78 4.85
CA ASP A 64 -5.98 6.59 5.47
C ASP A 64 -6.82 7.42 4.49
N ARG A 65 -6.32 7.67 3.28
CA ARG A 65 -6.92 8.61 2.32
C ARG A 65 -7.45 7.94 1.06
N TYR A 66 -6.83 6.87 0.60
CA TYR A 66 -7.08 6.30 -0.72
C TYR A 66 -7.21 4.77 -0.69
N TYR A 67 -8.00 4.26 -1.63
CA TYR A 67 -7.91 2.88 -2.10
C TYR A 67 -7.03 2.83 -3.36
N TYR A 68 -6.27 1.76 -3.52
CA TYR A 68 -5.34 1.53 -4.61
C TYR A 68 -5.60 0.18 -5.29
N HIS A 69 -5.44 0.12 -6.61
CA HIS A 69 -5.55 -1.11 -7.40
C HIS A 69 -4.38 -1.20 -8.40
N PHE A 70 -3.65 -2.31 -8.38
CA PHE A 70 -2.54 -2.58 -9.29
C PHE A 70 -3.07 -2.94 -10.68
N THR A 71 -2.55 -2.32 -11.74
CA THR A 71 -3.08 -2.49 -13.13
C THR A 71 -2.23 -3.38 -14.03
N HIS A 72 -0.97 -3.66 -13.66
CA HIS A 72 0.03 -4.30 -14.51
C HIS A 72 0.41 -3.50 -15.77
N GLU A 73 0.02 -2.23 -15.85
CA GLU A 73 0.35 -1.35 -16.97
C GLU A 73 1.59 -0.50 -16.64
N PRO A 74 2.71 -0.62 -17.38
CA PRO A 74 3.93 0.12 -17.05
C PRO A 74 3.78 1.65 -17.04
N ALA A 75 2.88 2.19 -17.88
CA ALA A 75 2.62 3.63 -17.94
C ALA A 75 1.78 4.15 -16.77
N HIS A 76 0.90 3.30 -16.23
CA HIS A 76 -0.09 3.62 -15.22
C HIS A 76 -0.21 2.47 -14.22
N PRO A 77 0.84 2.19 -13.43
CA PRO A 77 1.01 0.96 -12.66
C PRO A 77 -0.09 0.68 -11.62
N TYR A 78 -0.85 1.70 -11.22
CA TYR A 78 -1.99 1.56 -10.34
C TYR A 78 -3.03 2.64 -10.61
N ARG A 79 -4.26 2.36 -10.20
CA ARG A 79 -5.35 3.34 -10.07
C ARG A 79 -5.62 3.61 -8.60
N TYR A 80 -6.11 4.80 -8.29
CA TYR A 80 -6.49 5.14 -6.93
C TYR A 80 -7.70 6.07 -6.86
N ILE A 81 -8.43 5.99 -5.74
CA ILE A 81 -9.60 6.80 -5.47
C ILE A 81 -9.67 7.16 -3.98
N ALA A 82 -10.16 8.36 -3.66
CA ALA A 82 -10.33 8.78 -2.28
C ALA A 82 -11.30 7.86 -1.55
N LYS A 83 -11.03 7.57 -0.27
CA LYS A 83 -11.98 6.87 0.60
C LYS A 83 -13.27 7.67 0.80
N ASP A 84 -13.13 8.99 0.95
CA ASP A 84 -14.25 9.94 0.90
C ASP A 84 -14.62 10.21 -0.57
N ASN A 85 -15.38 9.29 -1.16
CA ASN A 85 -15.91 9.42 -2.51
C ASN A 85 -17.42 9.19 -2.54
N HIS A 86 -18.04 9.67 -3.61
CA HIS A 86 -19.49 9.59 -3.83
C HIS A 86 -19.83 8.74 -5.05
N CYS A 87 -19.00 7.74 -5.37
CA CYS A 87 -19.24 6.88 -6.52
C CYS A 87 -20.48 6.00 -6.30
N PRO A 88 -21.46 6.02 -7.21
CA PRO A 88 -22.58 5.10 -7.13
C PRO A 88 -22.11 3.65 -7.16
N ALA A 89 -22.64 2.82 -6.25
CA ALA A 89 -22.28 1.40 -6.12
C ALA A 89 -20.77 1.16 -5.94
N PHE A 90 -20.08 2.07 -5.25
CA PHE A 90 -18.67 1.89 -4.89
C PHE A 90 -18.44 0.57 -4.16
N ASP A 91 -17.46 -0.18 -4.63
CA ASP A 91 -16.92 -1.38 -4.01
C ASP A 91 -15.39 -1.30 -4.02
N ARG A 92 -14.77 -1.35 -2.84
CA ARG A 92 -13.30 -1.30 -2.71
C ARG A 92 -12.62 -2.53 -3.35
N ASP A 93 -13.35 -3.62 -3.55
CA ASP A 93 -12.83 -4.87 -4.10
C ASP A 93 -13.08 -5.00 -5.62
N ASP A 94 -13.74 -4.01 -6.25
CA ASP A 94 -13.98 -3.94 -7.69
C ASP A 94 -13.61 -2.57 -8.27
N VAL A 95 -12.40 -2.47 -8.87
CA VAL A 95 -11.89 -1.24 -9.48
C VAL A 95 -12.79 -0.65 -10.59
N ARG A 96 -13.69 -1.47 -11.17
CA ARG A 96 -14.64 -1.00 -12.19
C ARG A 96 -15.73 -0.11 -11.59
N SER A 97 -16.00 -0.24 -10.29
CA SER A 97 -16.92 0.63 -9.56
C SER A 97 -16.31 1.99 -9.20
N TRP A 98 -14.99 2.16 -9.35
CA TRP A 98 -14.28 3.38 -8.95
C TRP A 98 -14.43 4.48 -10.02
N CYS A 99 -15.47 5.28 -9.87
CA CYS A 99 -15.75 6.40 -10.75
C CYS A 99 -14.62 7.46 -10.67
N ASN A 100 -14.14 7.92 -11.83
CA ASN A 100 -13.06 8.93 -11.93
C ASN A 100 -11.77 8.60 -11.16
N ALA A 101 -11.46 7.31 -10.92
CA ALA A 101 -10.19 6.97 -10.26
C ALA A 101 -9.00 7.46 -11.08
N LEU A 102 -8.05 8.05 -10.37
CA LEU A 102 -6.83 8.63 -10.91
C LEU A 102 -5.82 7.53 -11.25
N GLN A 103 -4.92 7.83 -12.18
CA GLN A 103 -3.80 6.97 -12.52
C GLN A 103 -2.57 7.42 -11.74
N GLY A 104 -1.97 6.50 -11.01
CA GLY A 104 -0.73 6.73 -10.31
C GLY A 104 0.48 6.51 -11.21
N THR A 105 1.60 7.12 -10.83
CA THR A 105 2.91 6.84 -11.43
C THR A 105 3.80 6.14 -10.41
N LEU A 106 4.79 5.37 -10.89
CA LEU A 106 5.81 4.84 -10.00
C LEU A 106 6.49 6.00 -9.24
N PRO A 107 6.83 5.81 -7.96
CA PRO A 107 7.69 6.75 -7.26
C PRO A 107 9.00 6.95 -8.03
N LYS A 108 9.45 8.20 -8.12
CA LYS A 108 10.71 8.58 -8.80
C LYS A 108 11.92 8.23 -7.95
#